data_AF-A0A7K4UK22-F1
#
_entry.id   AF-A0A7K4UK22-F1
#
_cell.length_a   1.000
_cell.length_b   1.000
_cell.length_c   1.000
_cell.angle_alpha   90.00
_cell.angle_beta   90.00
_cell.angle_gamma   90.00
#
_symmetry.space_group_name_H-M   'P 1'
#
loop_
_entity.id
_entity.type
_entity.pdbx_description
1 polymer ?
#
loop_
_entity_poly.entity_id
_entity_poly.type
_entity_poly.pdbx_seq_one_letter_code
_entity_poly.pdbx_strand_id
1 'polypeptide(L)'
;MARDKPEAAAEAEAAPELSYREQLEFLNPIAQPLASRKLTRKLLKCIRKATKHKQIRRGVKEVQKFINKGEKGITVLAGDTLPIDVYCHIPIMCEDRSLPYAYVPSKTDLGIAAGSKRPTCVILIKPHEEYQEAYDECLEEVSALPLPL
;
A
#
# COMPACT_ATOMS: atom_id res chain seq x y z
N MET A 1 0.23 43.07 1.92
CA MET A 1 -0.41 42.36 0.78
C MET A 1 0.73 42.01 -0.17
N ALA A 2 1.08 40.76 -0.50
CA ALA A 2 0.37 39.49 -0.45
C ALA A 2 1.32 38.32 -0.14
N ARG A 3 0.74 37.26 0.46
CA ARG A 3 1.19 35.86 0.51
C ARG A 3 1.43 35.35 -0.93
N ASP A 4 2.30 34.41 -1.26
CA ASP A 4 2.28 32.98 -0.89
C ASP A 4 3.60 32.34 -1.40
N LYS A 5 4.44 31.81 -0.51
CA LYS A 5 4.73 30.37 -0.29
C LYS A 5 5.87 29.77 -1.15
N PRO A 6 7.05 29.51 -0.54
CA PRO A 6 8.11 28.70 -1.11
C PRO A 6 7.89 27.22 -0.74
N GLU A 7 8.14 26.28 -1.64
CA GLU A 7 8.38 24.87 -1.25
C GLU A 7 9.05 24.11 -2.42
N ALA A 8 10.35 24.35 -2.57
CA ALA A 8 11.26 23.43 -3.22
C ALA A 8 11.91 22.56 -2.14
N ALA A 9 11.82 21.23 -2.30
CA ALA A 9 12.89 20.25 -2.05
C ALA A 9 12.31 18.84 -1.81
N ALA A 10 12.49 17.96 -2.79
CA ALA A 10 13.20 16.69 -2.59
C ALA A 10 13.14 15.89 -3.90
N GLU A 11 14.09 16.19 -4.79
CA GLU A 11 14.52 15.29 -5.84
C GLU A 11 15.06 14.01 -5.20
N ALA A 12 14.50 12.86 -5.58
CA ALA A 12 15.08 11.55 -5.33
C ALA A 12 14.98 10.76 -6.63
N GLU A 13 16.09 10.75 -7.38
CA GLU A 13 16.47 9.85 -8.46
C GLU A 13 15.31 9.17 -9.22
N ALA A 14 14.91 9.80 -10.32
CA ALA A 14 13.95 9.25 -11.28
C ALA A 14 14.55 8.01 -11.97
N ALA A 15 14.20 6.82 -11.47
CA ALA A 15 13.98 5.67 -12.34
C ALA A 15 12.97 6.09 -13.43
N PRO A 16 13.07 5.59 -14.68
CA PRO A 16 12.27 6.09 -15.80
C PRO A 16 10.80 6.09 -15.36
N GLU A 17 10.19 7.28 -15.33
CA GLU A 17 8.78 7.42 -15.01
C GLU A 17 7.99 6.73 -16.12
N LEU A 18 7.78 5.42 -15.97
CA LEU A 18 6.77 4.71 -16.74
C LEU A 18 5.48 5.48 -16.53
N SER A 19 4.92 5.96 -17.64
CA SER A 19 3.69 6.73 -17.63
C SER A 19 2.64 5.96 -16.84
N TYR A 20 1.77 6.65 -16.11
CA TYR A 20 0.71 5.99 -15.32
C TYR A 20 -0.09 4.97 -16.15
N ARG A 21 -0.12 5.14 -17.48
CA ARG A 21 -0.69 4.18 -18.44
C ARG A 21 0.13 2.89 -18.57
N GLU A 22 1.45 2.96 -18.68
CA GLU A 22 2.33 1.79 -18.72
C GLU A 22 2.31 1.06 -17.37
N GLN A 23 2.24 1.78 -16.26
CA GLN A 23 2.06 1.19 -14.93
C GLN A 23 0.76 0.37 -14.82
N LEU A 24 -0.29 0.75 -15.55
CA LEU A 24 -1.54 -0.02 -15.63
C LEU A 24 -1.38 -1.27 -16.52
N GLU A 25 -0.55 -1.23 -17.55
CA GLU A 25 -0.29 -2.37 -18.45
C GLU A 25 0.53 -3.48 -17.78
N PHE A 26 1.39 -3.12 -16.81
CA PHE A 26 2.12 -4.10 -16.00
C PHE A 26 1.33 -4.61 -14.79
N LEU A 27 0.06 -4.22 -14.64
CA LEU A 27 -0.77 -4.74 -13.56
C LEU A 27 -1.16 -6.18 -13.85
N ASN A 28 -1.02 -7.01 -12.82
CA ASN A 28 -1.56 -8.34 -12.86
C ASN A 28 -3.10 -8.32 -12.84
N PRO A 29 -3.75 -9.31 -13.46
CA PRO A 29 -5.21 -9.44 -13.47
C PRO A 29 -5.85 -9.49 -12.07
N ILE A 30 -5.09 -9.93 -11.07
CA ILE A 30 -5.53 -10.01 -9.67
C ILE A 30 -5.46 -8.69 -8.92
N ALA A 31 -5.00 -7.61 -9.55
CA ALA A 31 -4.91 -6.28 -8.92
C ALA A 31 -6.29 -5.60 -8.81
N GLN A 32 -7.27 -6.32 -8.27
CA GLN A 32 -8.61 -5.85 -7.99
C GLN A 32 -8.88 -6.06 -6.49
N PRO A 33 -9.28 -5.02 -5.73
CA PRO A 33 -9.58 -3.65 -6.15
C PRO A 33 -8.34 -2.74 -6.24
N LEU A 34 -8.21 -2.02 -7.36
CA LEU A 34 -7.14 -1.05 -7.57
C LEU A 34 -7.45 0.27 -6.85
N ALA A 35 -6.52 0.72 -6.01
CA ALA A 35 -6.62 2.02 -5.35
C ALA A 35 -6.54 3.15 -6.39
N SER A 36 -7.51 4.07 -6.37
CA SER A 36 -7.47 5.29 -7.16
C SER A 36 -6.20 6.10 -6.85
N ARG A 37 -5.72 6.92 -7.80
CA ARG A 37 -4.49 7.73 -7.61
C ARG A 37 -4.49 8.56 -6.33
N LYS A 38 -5.67 9.05 -5.90
CA LYS A 38 -5.85 9.78 -4.64
C LYS A 38 -5.63 8.87 -3.42
N LEU A 39 -6.26 7.69 -3.41
CA LEU A 39 -6.12 6.67 -2.38
C LEU A 39 -4.68 6.19 -2.24
N THR A 40 -4.04 5.88 -3.37
CA THR A 40 -2.63 5.46 -3.39
C THR A 40 -1.71 6.48 -2.72
N ARG A 41 -1.89 7.78 -3.00
CA ARG A 41 -1.10 8.84 -2.35
C ARG A 41 -1.37 8.92 -0.84
N LYS A 42 -2.62 8.74 -0.40
CA LYS A 42 -2.97 8.71 1.03
C LYS A 42 -2.35 7.50 1.72
N LEU A 43 -2.52 6.30 1.15
CA LEU A 43 -1.93 5.05 1.63
C LEU A 43 -0.41 5.15 1.76
N LEU A 44 0.30 5.66 0.74
CA LEU A 44 1.75 5.84 0.80
C LEU A 44 2.18 6.82 1.90
N LYS A 45 1.41 7.90 2.15
CA LYS A 45 1.66 8.80 3.29
C LYS A 45 1.42 8.11 4.64
N CYS A 46 0.35 7.32 4.76
CA CYS A 46 0.07 6.53 5.96
C CYS A 46 1.17 5.51 6.24
N ILE A 47 1.64 4.78 5.22
CA ILE A 47 2.76 3.84 5.33
C ILE A 47 4.03 4.56 5.78
N ARG A 48 4.34 5.75 5.23
CA ARG A 48 5.51 6.54 5.65
C ARG A 48 5.44 6.94 7.12
N LYS A 49 4.27 7.33 7.63
CA LYS A 49 4.06 7.62 9.06
C LYS A 49 4.23 6.34 9.89
N ALA A 50 3.51 5.29 9.56
CA ALA A 50 3.56 4.00 10.27
C ALA A 50 4.97 3.38 10.30
N THR A 51 5.77 3.61 9.25
CA THR A 51 7.19 3.20 9.19
C THR A 51 8.03 3.86 10.27
N LYS A 52 7.81 5.16 10.55
CA LYS A 52 8.53 5.88 11.61
C LYS A 52 8.26 5.29 12.98
N HIS A 53 7.03 4.85 13.22
CA HIS A 53 6.60 4.20 14.47
C HIS A 53 6.86 2.68 14.48
N LYS A 54 7.46 2.11 13.43
CA LYS A 54 7.74 0.67 13.27
C LYS A 54 6.49 -0.23 13.38
N GLN A 55 5.32 0.32 13.08
CA GLN A 55 4.02 -0.37 13.11
C GLN A 55 3.59 -0.92 11.73
N ILE A 56 4.58 -1.18 10.86
CA ILE A 56 4.37 -1.84 9.57
C ILE A 56 4.99 -3.23 9.56
N ARG A 57 4.37 -4.15 8.83
CA ARG A 57 4.93 -5.47 8.51
C ARG A 57 5.14 -5.55 7.02
N ARG A 58 6.28 -6.11 6.60
CA ARG A 58 6.72 -6.03 5.22
C ARG A 58 6.98 -7.42 4.69
N GLY A 59 6.47 -7.69 3.50
CA GLY A 59 6.71 -8.94 2.80
C GLY A 59 5.78 -10.06 3.23
N VAL A 60 5.67 -11.04 2.33
CA VAL A 60 4.67 -12.10 2.36
C VAL A 60 4.76 -12.94 3.65
N LYS A 61 5.97 -13.38 4.03
CA LYS A 61 6.16 -14.23 5.23
C LYS A 61 5.75 -13.56 6.53
N GLU A 62 6.05 -12.27 6.68
CA GLU A 62 5.64 -11.53 7.88
C GLU A 62 4.13 -11.34 7.89
N VAL A 63 3.56 -10.85 6.78
CA VAL A 63 2.13 -10.58 6.66
C VAL A 63 1.31 -11.86 6.91
N GLN A 64 1.69 -12.99 6.31
CA GLN A 64 1.06 -14.30 6.60
C GLN A 64 1.09 -14.64 8.10
N LYS A 65 2.22 -14.44 8.78
CA LYS A 65 2.36 -14.76 10.21
C LYS A 65 1.42 -13.91 11.07
N PHE A 66 1.25 -12.63 10.74
CA PHE A 66 0.39 -11.71 11.47
C PHE A 66 -1.09 -11.92 11.17
N ILE A 67 -1.42 -12.17 9.90
CA ILE A 67 -2.75 -12.63 9.50
C ILE A 67 -3.09 -13.88 10.28
N ASN A 68 -2.20 -14.89 10.33
CA ASN A 68 -2.42 -16.14 11.08
C ASN A 68 -2.65 -15.93 12.59
N LYS A 69 -1.93 -14.97 13.19
CA LYS A 69 -2.13 -14.57 14.59
C LYS A 69 -3.45 -13.83 14.85
N GLY A 70 -4.19 -13.46 13.81
CA GLY A 70 -5.43 -12.69 13.94
C GLY A 70 -5.22 -11.21 14.21
N GLU A 71 -4.03 -10.68 13.86
CA GLU A 71 -3.84 -9.23 13.93
C GLU A 71 -4.65 -8.53 12.84
N LYS A 72 -5.34 -7.47 13.23
CA LYS A 72 -6.12 -6.64 12.32
C LYS A 72 -5.25 -5.50 11.76
N GLY A 73 -5.47 -5.19 10.49
CA GLY A 73 -4.69 -4.20 9.77
C GLY A 73 -5.21 -3.97 8.36
N ILE A 74 -4.71 -2.93 7.70
CA ILE A 74 -4.94 -2.71 6.27
C ILE A 74 -3.79 -3.37 5.51
N THR A 75 -4.13 -4.20 4.53
CA THR A 75 -3.13 -4.83 3.67
C THR A 75 -3.02 -4.07 2.36
N VAL A 76 -1.81 -3.64 2.00
CA VAL A 76 -1.54 -2.96 0.73
C VAL A 76 -0.66 -3.89 -0.11
N LEU A 77 -1.14 -4.19 -1.31
CA LEU A 77 -0.47 -5.08 -2.26
C LEU A 77 -0.02 -4.28 -3.48
N ALA A 78 1.07 -4.71 -4.12
CA ALA A 78 1.57 -4.14 -5.35
C ALA A 78 1.08 -4.95 -6.57
N GLY A 79 0.47 -4.27 -7.55
CA GLY A 79 -0.07 -4.91 -8.75
C GLY A 79 0.96 -5.27 -9.82
N ASP A 80 2.17 -4.69 -9.78
CA ASP A 80 3.28 -4.91 -10.72
C ASP A 80 4.28 -5.99 -10.24
N THR A 81 3.85 -6.83 -9.31
CA THR A 81 4.70 -7.89 -8.74
C THR A 81 4.67 -9.12 -9.63
N LEU A 82 5.81 -9.46 -10.21
CA LEU A 82 6.03 -10.73 -10.89
C LEU A 82 7.00 -11.55 -10.04
N PRO A 83 6.73 -12.84 -9.75
CA PRO A 83 5.59 -13.67 -10.18
C PRO A 83 4.35 -13.55 -9.27
N ILE A 84 3.18 -13.89 -9.83
CA ILE A 84 1.87 -13.80 -9.17
C ILE A 84 1.72 -14.77 -7.99
N ASP A 85 2.38 -15.94 -8.07
CA ASP A 85 2.36 -17.00 -7.07
C ASP A 85 2.84 -16.55 -5.68
N VAL A 86 3.63 -15.48 -5.64
CA VAL A 86 4.23 -14.97 -4.40
C VAL A 86 3.19 -14.35 -3.47
N TYR A 87 2.09 -13.78 -4.00
CA TYR A 87 1.12 -13.05 -3.18
C TYR A 87 -0.34 -13.40 -3.47
N CYS A 88 -0.63 -14.28 -4.43
CA CYS A 88 -1.99 -14.71 -4.78
C CYS A 88 -2.80 -15.28 -3.60
N HIS A 89 -2.12 -15.89 -2.62
CA HIS A 89 -2.75 -16.45 -1.43
C HIS A 89 -3.05 -15.40 -0.35
N ILE A 90 -2.44 -14.21 -0.40
CA ILE A 90 -2.62 -13.17 0.62
C ILE A 90 -4.03 -12.58 0.60
N PRO A 91 -4.58 -12.15 -0.55
CA PRO A 91 -5.95 -11.64 -0.62
C PRO A 91 -6.98 -12.63 -0.09
N ILE A 92 -6.83 -13.92 -0.44
CA ILE A 92 -7.70 -15.00 0.03
C ILE A 92 -7.67 -15.09 1.57
N MET A 93 -6.47 -15.06 2.17
CA MET A 93 -6.36 -15.05 3.64
C MET A 93 -6.92 -13.77 4.28
N CYS A 94 -6.84 -12.64 3.56
CA CYS A 94 -7.46 -11.40 4.01
C CYS A 94 -8.99 -11.51 3.99
N GLU A 95 -9.59 -12.12 2.96
CA GLU A 95 -11.04 -12.35 2.86
C GLU A 95 -11.54 -13.30 3.96
N ASP A 96 -10.84 -14.41 4.21
CA ASP A 96 -11.16 -15.36 5.29
C ASP A 96 -11.23 -14.69 6.67
N ARG A 97 -10.45 -13.62 6.87
CA ARG A 97 -10.38 -12.87 8.13
C ARG A 97 -11.06 -11.51 8.07
N SER A 98 -11.74 -11.20 6.97
CA SER A 98 -12.40 -9.92 6.69
C SER A 98 -11.47 -8.71 6.91
N LEU A 99 -10.23 -8.81 6.42
CA LEU A 99 -9.24 -7.73 6.48
C LEU A 99 -9.31 -6.87 5.20
N PRO A 100 -9.41 -5.54 5.33
CA PRO A 100 -9.43 -4.65 4.18
C PRO A 100 -8.09 -4.68 3.44
N TYR A 101 -8.14 -4.83 2.12
CA TYR A 101 -6.95 -4.82 1.27
C TYR A 101 -7.11 -3.93 0.03
N ALA A 102 -5.99 -3.38 -0.44
CA ALA A 102 -5.97 -2.51 -1.61
C ALA A 102 -4.73 -2.74 -2.47
N TYR A 103 -4.90 -2.62 -3.79
CA TYR A 103 -3.80 -2.70 -4.74
C TYR A 103 -3.26 -1.33 -5.13
N VAL A 104 -1.93 -1.21 -5.14
CA VAL A 104 -1.18 -0.05 -5.61
C VAL A 104 -0.40 -0.46 -6.86
N PRO A 105 -0.31 0.39 -7.89
CA PRO A 105 0.32 0.00 -9.16
C PRO A 105 1.84 -0.16 -9.13
N SER A 106 2.53 0.28 -8.07
CA SER A 106 3.99 0.35 -8.01
C SER A 106 4.54 -0.25 -6.71
N LYS A 107 5.28 -1.36 -6.81
CA LYS A 107 6.05 -1.97 -5.71
C LYS A 107 7.25 -1.15 -5.28
N THR A 108 7.78 -0.32 -6.18
CA THR A 108 8.92 0.56 -5.91
C THR A 108 8.51 1.66 -4.94
N ASP A 109 7.37 2.31 -5.21
CA ASP A 109 6.84 3.36 -4.34
C ASP A 109 6.46 2.83 -2.96
N LEU A 110 5.89 1.61 -2.91
CA LEU A 110 5.63 0.92 -1.65
C LEU A 110 6.90 0.62 -0.86
N GLY A 111 7.96 0.14 -1.54
CA GLY A 111 9.27 -0.08 -0.91
C GLY A 111 9.86 1.19 -0.30
N ILE A 112 9.83 2.29 -1.06
CA ILE A 112 10.30 3.61 -0.62
C ILE A 112 9.47 4.11 0.57
N ALA A 113 8.13 3.98 0.49
CA ALA A 113 7.24 4.37 1.59
C ALA A 113 7.48 3.55 2.87
N ALA A 114 7.85 2.28 2.73
CA ALA A 114 8.19 1.36 3.81
C ALA A 114 9.63 1.53 4.35
N GLY A 115 10.35 2.56 3.89
CA GLY A 115 11.72 2.85 4.31
C GLY A 115 12.76 1.82 3.86
N SER A 116 12.51 1.13 2.74
CA SER A 116 13.39 0.10 2.17
C SER A 116 13.86 0.48 0.77
N LYS A 117 15.14 0.22 0.47
CA LYS A 117 15.68 0.35 -0.89
C LYS A 117 15.29 -0.83 -1.80
N ARG A 118 14.76 -1.91 -1.23
CA ARG A 118 14.23 -3.06 -1.99
C ARG A 118 12.73 -2.91 -2.22
N PRO A 119 12.24 -3.19 -3.45
CA PRO A 119 10.81 -3.18 -3.74
C PRO A 119 10.08 -4.16 -2.84
N THR A 120 8.89 -3.78 -2.37
CA THR A 120 8.08 -4.60 -1.47
C THR A 120 6.71 -4.81 -2.09
N CYS A 121 6.29 -6.06 -2.20
CA CYS A 121 5.03 -6.45 -2.82
C CYS A 121 3.83 -6.35 -1.87
N VAL A 122 4.02 -6.61 -0.57
CA VAL A 122 2.93 -6.66 0.41
C VAL A 122 3.35 -5.93 1.68
N ILE A 123 2.48 -5.06 2.19
CA ILE A 123 2.66 -4.34 3.44
C ILE A 123 1.37 -4.47 4.24
N LEU A 124 1.50 -4.81 5.53
CA LEU A 124 0.40 -4.72 6.49
C LEU A 124 0.65 -3.50 7.39
N ILE A 125 -0.31 -2.60 7.43
CA ILE A 125 -0.33 -1.44 8.31
C ILE A 125 -1.17 -1.78 9.54
N LYS A 126 -0.57 -1.68 10.72
CA LYS A 126 -1.30 -1.81 11.98
C LYS A 126 -1.99 -0.51 12.36
N PRO A 127 -3.16 -0.55 13.03
CA PRO A 127 -3.72 0.64 13.64
C PRO A 127 -2.81 1.14 14.78
N HIS A 128 -2.65 2.45 14.90
CA HIS A 128 -1.90 3.10 15.96
C HIS A 128 -2.47 4.50 16.23
N GLU A 129 -2.42 4.96 17.48
CA GLU A 129 -3.05 6.22 17.93
C GLU A 129 -2.52 7.45 17.17
N GLU A 130 -1.22 7.51 16.86
CA GLU A 130 -0.61 8.68 16.18
C GLU A 130 -1.03 8.89 14.72
N TYR A 131 -1.58 7.88 14.05
CA TYR A 131 -2.06 8.00 12.68
C TYR A 131 -3.45 7.39 12.50
N GLN A 132 -4.20 7.25 13.58
CA GLN A 132 -5.50 6.61 13.61
C GLN A 132 -6.49 7.31 12.67
N GLU A 133 -6.58 8.63 12.69
CA GLU A 133 -7.44 9.40 11.78
C GLU A 133 -7.16 9.10 10.30
N ALA A 134 -5.88 9.06 9.92
CA ALA A 134 -5.48 8.79 8.54
C ALA A 134 -5.64 7.29 8.18
N TYR A 135 -5.56 6.42 9.17
CA TYR A 135 -5.81 4.98 9.02
C TYR A 135 -7.30 4.71 8.83
N ASP A 136 -8.18 5.33 9.61
CA ASP A 136 -9.62 5.19 9.51
C ASP A 136 -10.14 5.74 8.18
N GLU A 137 -9.63 6.90 7.72
CA GLU A 137 -9.95 7.43 6.38
C GLU A 137 -9.54 6.45 5.27
N CYS A 138 -8.34 5.85 5.37
CA CYS A 138 -7.92 4.84 4.42
C CYS A 138 -8.75 3.55 4.55
N LEU A 139 -9.17 3.17 5.75
CA LEU A 139 -9.98 1.98 6.00
C LEU A 139 -11.35 2.12 5.37
N GLU A 140 -11.99 3.27 5.53
CA GLU A 140 -13.28 3.59 4.89
C GLU A 140 -13.15 3.55 3.36
N GLU A 141 -12.14 4.23 2.81
CA GLU A 141 -11.94 4.26 1.36
C GLU A 141 -11.59 2.88 0.77
N VAL A 142 -10.85 2.04 1.51
CA VAL A 142 -10.51 0.68 1.10
C VAL A 142 -11.68 -0.27 1.27
N SER A 143 -12.50 -0.11 2.31
CA SER A 143 -13.72 -0.91 2.51
C SER A 143 -14.83 -0.52 1.54
N ALA A 144 -14.81 0.72 1.04
CA ALA A 144 -15.69 1.20 -0.01
C ALA A 144 -15.30 0.70 -1.42
N LEU A 145 -14.09 0.15 -1.58
CA LEU A 145 -13.73 -0.54 -2.81
C LEU A 145 -14.48 -1.88 -2.84
N PRO A 146 -15.18 -2.20 -3.94
CA PRO A 146 -15.92 -3.44 -4.03
C PRO A 146 -14.96 -4.63 -3.94
N LEU A 147 -15.22 -5.52 -2.98
CA LEU A 147 -14.70 -6.88 -3.00
C LEU A 147 -15.17 -7.51 -4.32
N PRO A 148 -14.28 -8.16 -5.10
CA PRO A 148 -14.71 -8.92 -6.26
C PRO A 148 -15.60 -10.07 -5.78
N LEU A 149 -16.92 -9.88 -5.87
CA LEU A 149 -17.94 -10.93 -5.80
C LEU A 149 -17.90 -11.80 -7.05
#